data_AF-A0A7N5P5Y4-F1
#
_entry.id   AF-A0A7N5P5Y4-F1
#
_cell.length_a   1.000
_cell.length_b   1.000
_cell.length_c   1.000
_cell.angle_alpha   90.00
_cell.angle_beta   90.00
_cell.angle_gamma   90.00
#
_symmetry.space_group_name_H-M   'P 1'
#
loop_
_entity.id
_entity.type
_entity.pdbx_description
1 polymer ?
#
loop_
_entity_poly.entity_id
_entity_poly.type
_entity_poly.pdbx_seq_one_letter_code
_entity_poly.pdbx_strand_id
1 'polypeptide(L)' 'VDAGKDTMVKRLLKRGETSGRVDDNEETIKKRLETYYKATEPVIAYYEKKGIVRKLNAEGSVDDVFQQVCTHLDALK' A
#
# COMPACT_ATOMS: atom_id res chain seq x y z
N VAL A 1 -3.44 1.57 4.10
CA VAL A 1 -2.82 2.38 3.04
C VAL A 1 -3.20 1.74 1.72
N ASP A 2 -4.15 2.31 0.99
CA ASP A 2 -4.69 1.74 -0.23
C ASP A 2 -4.23 2.53 -1.46
N ALA A 3 -3.42 1.91 -2.32
CA ALA A 3 -2.95 2.48 -3.58
C ALA A 3 -3.33 1.53 -4.71
N GLY A 4 -3.64 2.09 -5.88
CA GLY A 4 -3.93 1.32 -7.08
C GLY A 4 -2.72 0.53 -7.58
N LYS A 5 -2.99 -0.55 -8.31
CA LYS A 5 -1.99 -1.41 -8.93
C LYS A 5 -0.96 -0.60 -9.74
N ASP A 6 -1.42 0.29 -10.61
CA ASP A 6 -0.55 1.05 -11.50
C ASP A 6 0.35 2.02 -10.74
N THR A 7 -0.20 2.67 -9.72
CA THR A 7 0.57 3.52 -8.79
C THR A 7 1.65 2.72 -8.08
N MET A 8 1.33 1.52 -7.56
CA MET A 8 2.30 0.65 -6.93
C MET A 8 3.40 0.20 -7.91
N VAL A 9 3.03 -0.27 -9.10
CA VAL A 9 3.99 -0.69 -10.13
C VAL A 9 4.95 0.44 -10.47
N LYS A 10 4.43 1.64 -10.74
CA LYS A 10 5.25 2.82 -11.06
C LYS A 10 6.23 3.16 -9.94
N ARG A 11 5.77 3.14 -8.69
CA ARG A 11 6.61 3.43 -7.51
C ARG A 11 7.70 2.37 -7.32
N LEU A 12 7.39 1.09 -7.55
CA LEU A 12 8.34 -0.02 -7.41
C LEU A 12 9.43 0.03 -8.48
N LEU A 13 9.06 0.25 -9.74
CA LEU A 13 10.02 0.39 -10.84
C LEU A 13 10.98 1.57 -10.58
N LYS A 14 10.45 2.73 -10.17
CA LYS A 14 11.27 3.89 -9.85
C LYS A 14 12.26 3.63 -8.71
N ARG A 15 11.86 2.82 -7.71
CA ARG A 15 12.73 2.42 -6.62
C ARG A 15 13.82 1.44 -7.08
N GLY A 16 13.53 0.56 -8.03
CA GLY A 16 14.50 -0.36 -8.63
C GLY A 16 15.71 0.36 -9.26
N GLU A 17 15.49 1.56 -9.82
CA GLU A 17 16.56 2.36 -10.45
C GLU A 17 17.68 2.80 -9.49
N THR A 18 17.38 2.92 -8.19
CA THR A 18 18.30 3.57 -7.23
C THR A 18 18.65 2.69 -6.02
N SER A 19 17.81 1.72 -5.67
CA SER A 19 17.94 0.98 -4.41
C SER A 19 18.89 -0.21 -4.46
N GLY A 20 19.37 -0.62 -5.64
CA GLY A 20 20.14 -1.86 -5.81
C GLY A 20 19.30 -3.14 -5.64
N ARG A 21 17.97 -3.01 -5.51
CA ARG A 21 17.08 -4.16 -5.35
C ARG A 21 16.74 -4.82 -6.69
N VAL A 22 17.27 -6.03 -6.87
CA VAL A 22 17.07 -6.84 -8.07
C VAL A 22 15.63 -7.31 -8.26
N ASP A 23 14.81 -7.32 -7.21
CA ASP A 23 13.43 -7.79 -7.20
C ASP A 23 12.39 -6.68 -7.49
N ASP A 24 12.84 -5.44 -7.72
CA ASP A 24 12.01 -4.36 -8.25
C ASP A 24 12.04 -4.34 -9.81
N ASN A 25 11.80 -5.51 -10.41
CA ASN A 25 11.60 -5.70 -11.86
C ASN A 25 10.15 -6.10 -12.18
N GLU A 26 9.72 -5.94 -13.43
CA GLU A 26 8.31 -6.11 -13.83
C GLU A 26 7.74 -7.49 -13.47
N GLU A 27 8.47 -8.57 -13.73
CA GLU A 27 8.02 -9.94 -13.45
C GLU A 27 7.79 -10.14 -11.95
N THR A 28 8.75 -9.69 -11.14
CA THR A 28 8.70 -9.87 -9.69
C THR A 28 7.65 -8.97 -9.04
N ILE A 29 7.48 -7.75 -9.55
CA ILE A 29 6.42 -6.82 -9.12
C ILE A 29 5.03 -7.43 -9.36
N LYS A 30 4.77 -8.03 -10.54
CA LYS A 30 3.49 -8.69 -10.84
C LYS A 30 3.20 -9.81 -9.84
N LYS A 31 4.16 -10.72 -9.62
CA LYS A 31 4.02 -11.84 -8.66
C LYS A 31 3.78 -11.35 -7.23
N ARG A 32 4.47 -10.28 -6.81
CA ARG A 32 4.28 -9.67 -5.48
C ARG A 32 2.88 -9.09 -5.29
N LEU A 33 2.34 -8.41 -6.30
CA LEU A 33 0.99 -7.86 -6.26
C LEU A 33 -0.06 -8.97 -6.26
N GLU A 34 0.09 -10.00 -7.09
CA GLU A 34 -0.78 -11.18 -7.06
C GLU A 34 -0.80 -11.85 -5.69
N THR A 35 0.37 -11.99 -5.07
CA THR A 35 0.50 -12.56 -3.72
C THR A 35 -0.20 -11.69 -2.68
N TYR A 36 -0.05 -10.36 -2.77
CA TYR A 36 -0.74 -9.41 -1.89
C TYR A 36 -2.26 -9.56 -1.98
N TYR A 37 -2.84 -9.52 -3.19
CA TYR A 37 -4.29 -9.65 -3.35
C TYR A 37 -4.80 -11.03 -2.90
N LYS A 38 -4.05 -12.10 -3.16
CA LYS A 38 -4.45 -13.46 -2.77
C LYS A 38 -4.37 -13.70 -1.26
N ALA A 39 -3.30 -13.23 -0.61
CA ALA A 39 -2.98 -13.62 0.77
C ALA A 39 -3.16 -12.50 1.80
N THR A 40 -2.93 -11.25 1.42
CA THR A 40 -2.95 -10.10 2.34
C THR A 40 -4.31 -9.39 2.36
N GLU A 41 -4.98 -9.24 1.22
CA GLU A 41 -6.31 -8.61 1.16
C GLU A 41 -7.37 -9.31 2.04
N PRO A 42 -7.42 -10.66 2.16
CA PRO A 42 -8.33 -11.32 3.10
C PRO A 42 -8.10 -10.96 4.58
N VAL A 43 -6.86 -10.60 4.94
CA VAL A 43 -6.53 -10.15 6.30
C VAL A 43 -7.19 -8.79 6.58
N ILE A 44 -7.23 -7.89 5.59
CA ILE A 44 -7.92 -6.60 5.69
C ILE A 44 -9.40 -6.85 5.94
N ALA A 45 -10.06 -7.68 5.12
CA ALA A 45 -11.47 -8.02 5.28
C ALA A 45 -11.78 -8.66 6.66
N TYR A 46 -10.86 -9.45 7.20
CA TYR A 46 -11.00 -10.01 8.55
C TYR A 46 -11.01 -8.93 9.64
N TYR A 47 -10.11 -7.94 9.58
CA TYR A 47 -10.03 -6.88 10.57
C TYR A 47 -11.04 -5.76 10.35
N GLU A 48 -11.52 -5.54 9.12
CA GLU A 48 -12.64 -4.64 8.83
C GLU A 48 -13.89 -5.09 9.59
N LYS A 49 -14.17 -6.41 9.63
CA LYS A 49 -15.26 -6.98 10.43
C LYS A 49 -15.12 -6.73 11.93
N LYS A 50 -13.90 -6.48 12.41
CA LYS A 50 -13.63 -6.12 13.81
C LYS A 50 -13.75 -4.62 14.08
N GLY A 51 -13.98 -3.81 13.05
CA GLY A 51 -14.15 -2.36 13.18
C GLY A 51 -12.86 -1.60 13.52
N ILE A 52 -11.69 -2.23 13.38
CA ILE A 52 -10.40 -1.62 13.75
C ILE A 52 -9.58 -1.14 12.55
N VAL A 53 -10.05 -1.39 11.32
CA VAL A 53 -9.36 -0.96 10.11
C VAL A 53 -9.68 0.51 9.84
N ARG A 54 -8.62 1.33 9.73
CA ARG A 54 -8.70 2.72 9.28
C ARG A 54 -8.08 2.79 7.88
N LYS A 55 -8.95 2.83 6.86
CA LYS A 55 -8.54 2.91 5.46
C LYS A 55 -8.18 4.35 5.10
N LEU A 56 -7.16 4.51 4.27
CA LEU A 56 -6.72 5.80 3.73
C LEU A 56 -6.34 5.63 2.27
N ASN A 57 -6.60 6.66 1.48
CA ASN A 57 -6.23 6.73 0.07
C ASN A 57 -4.76 7.11 -0.03
N ALA A 58 -3.96 6.26 -0.67
CA ALA A 58 -2.52 6.43 -0.85
C ALA A 58 -2.13 6.91 -2.25
N GLU A 59 -3.11 7.40 -3.01
CA GLU A 59 -2.90 8.25 -4.18
C GLU A 59 -2.59 9.70 -3.75
N GLY A 60 -1.93 10.46 -4.63
CA GLY A 60 -1.55 11.85 -4.35
C GLY A 60 -0.15 12.00 -3.74
N SER A 61 0.06 13.14 -3.08
CA SER A 61 1.35 13.50 -2.47
C SER A 61 1.57 12.78 -1.13
N VAL A 62 2.82 12.71 -0.68
CA VAL A 62 3.15 12.13 0.63
C VAL A 62 2.47 12.91 1.76
N ASP A 63 2.40 14.23 1.67
CA ASP A 63 1.82 15.10 2.69
C ASP A 63 0.30 14.89 2.80
N ASP A 64 -0.41 14.75 1.67
CA ASP A 64 -1.86 14.48 1.66
C ASP A 64 -2.18 13.12 2.29
N VAL A 65 -1.36 12.12 2.01
CA VAL A 65 -1.49 10.76 2.57
C VAL A 65 -1.17 10.80 4.06
N PHE A 66 -0.13 11.53 4.47
CA PHE A 66 0.27 11.66 5.86
C PHE A 66 -0.78 12.39 6.69
N GLN A 67 -1.41 13.43 6.14
CA GLN A 67 -2.50 14.12 6.83
C GLN A 67 -3.68 13.19 7.14
N GLN A 68 -4.01 12.26 6.24
CA GLN A 68 -5.01 11.22 6.52
C GLN A 68 -4.60 10.29 7.65
N VAL A 69 -3.30 9.94 7.73
CA VAL A 69 -2.75 9.15 8.85
C VAL A 69 -2.93 9.90 10.16
N CYS A 70 -2.53 11.17 10.23
CA CYS A 70 -2.69 12.02 11.42
C CYS A 70 -4.15 12.04 11.89
N THR A 71 -5.11 12.33 10.99
CA THR A 71 -6.54 12.32 11.33
C THR A 71 -7.00 11.02 11.99
N HIS A 72 -6.52 9.87 11.51
CA HIS A 72 -6.88 8.57 12.05
C HIS A 72 -6.21 8.26 13.39
N LEU A 73 -4.97 8.71 13.59
CA LEU A 73 -4.22 8.50 14.83
C LEU A 73 -4.66 9.46 15.93
N ASP A 74 -4.91 10.74 15.63
CA ASP A 74 -5.37 11.75 16.58
C ASP A 74 -6.78 11.43 17.13
N ALA A 75 -7.58 10.67 16.37
CA ALA A 75 -8.87 10.17 16.81
C ALA A 75 -8.79 8.93 17.72
N LEU A 76 -7.60 8.39 17.97
CA LEU A 76 -7.39 7.33 18.96
C LEU A 76 -7.36 7.96 20.35
N LYS A 77 -8.14 7.37 21.26
CA LYS A 77 -8.17 7.76 22.68
C LYS A 77 -7.14 7.00 23.48
#